data_AF-A0A9Q3FR88-F1
#
_entry.id   AF-A0A9Q3FR88-F1
#
_cell.length_a   1.000
_cell.length_b   1.000
_cell.length_c   1.000
_cell.angle_alpha   90.00
_cell.angle_beta   90.00
_cell.angle_gamma   90.00
#
_symmetry.space_group_name_H-M   'P 1'
#
loop_
_entity.id
_entity.type
_entity.pdbx_description
1 polymer ?
#
loop_
_entity_poly.entity_id
_entity_poly.type
_entity_poly.pdbx_seq_one_letter_code
_entity_poly.pdbx_strand_id
1 'polypeptide(L)'
;MLTSEVLEDFYHTKEACFVHIRVLWACEQIESAAESKSAANIISEKEVQTLRDARAGQKKNGKHIIYLEDFYFHYICSLLSRIGIRIWAPNLEEAPGFLYNKACRTIALMTFRQLACSGAYQYMRANLSYLNRIDLLHRTYDHFVHYLMTEKFKKENKQAGKNLLDDKKRVTQQRRQRLLKSRYRFAVAHNYPKRYLTVLEDINAHSDDEFIPKFKSYAIKKLCYRSESANLFFRGLDRKMTQNNKILGKPPPRHPRCRPIVPIPSQFMKAPKGMPLDFYSPDWFNQRDYSERLFVANSRQVAFIPTDIEMSNETHPDERIHDKAFNQKYWEVVSQPYDLLHEIAYSSDEQEDDDDESEVNQYSDGDVIDLGESESEESDEENVENSEEGHVQWTPDVDDEMADAFDNPPGENINIFFEEQLGPELWK
;
A
#
# COMPACT_ATOMS: atom_id res chain seq x y z
N MET A 1 17.48 28.01 -3.10
CA MET A 1 17.22 27.25 -1.87
C MET A 1 16.09 27.93 -1.13
N LEU A 2 14.95 27.26 -0.97
CA LEU A 2 13.88 27.70 -0.06
C LEU A 2 14.18 27.02 1.28
N THR A 3 14.12 27.76 2.39
CA THR A 3 14.38 27.25 3.75
C THR A 3 13.31 26.23 4.15
N SER A 4 13.64 25.29 5.04
CA SER A 4 12.73 24.22 5.50
C SER A 4 11.41 24.75 6.06
N GLU A 5 11.43 25.86 6.81
CA GLU A 5 10.23 26.54 7.34
C GLU A 5 9.31 27.07 6.23
N VAL A 6 9.87 27.57 5.11
CA VAL A 6 9.07 28.06 3.96
C VAL A 6 8.41 26.90 3.22
N LEU A 7 8.96 25.69 3.28
CA LEU A 7 8.38 24.50 2.66
C LEU A 7 7.19 23.95 3.45
N GLU A 8 7.25 23.98 4.79
CA GLU A 8 6.17 23.48 5.65
C GLU A 8 4.93 24.38 5.54
N ASP A 9 5.11 25.71 5.59
CA ASP A 9 4.01 26.67 5.42
C ASP A 9 3.40 26.66 4.01
N PHE A 10 4.17 26.26 2.99
CA PHE A 10 3.69 26.16 1.62
C PHE A 10 3.02 24.82 1.31
N TYR A 11 3.22 23.80 2.15
CA TYR A 11 2.72 22.44 1.94
C TYR A 11 1.22 22.41 1.64
N HIS A 12 0.42 23.05 2.50
CA HIS A 12 -1.03 23.10 2.35
C HIS A 12 -1.48 23.80 1.06
N THR A 13 -0.80 24.88 0.67
CA THR A 13 -1.09 25.58 -0.59
C THR A 13 -0.68 24.74 -1.80
N LYS A 14 0.44 24.02 -1.72
CA LYS A 14 0.91 23.08 -2.75
C LYS A 14 -0.11 21.96 -2.97
N GLU A 15 -0.58 21.33 -1.90
CA GLU A 15 -1.60 20.27 -1.98
C GLU A 15 -2.94 20.81 -2.53
N ALA A 16 -3.35 22.01 -2.11
CA ALA A 16 -4.55 22.65 -2.67
C ALA A 16 -4.41 22.91 -4.18
N CYS A 17 -3.21 23.32 -4.63
CA CYS A 17 -2.92 23.49 -6.05
C CYS A 17 -3.01 22.15 -6.81
N PHE A 18 -2.48 21.06 -6.26
CA PHE A 18 -2.60 19.72 -6.86
C PHE A 18 -4.05 19.24 -6.95
N VAL A 19 -4.85 19.47 -5.90
CA VAL A 19 -6.28 19.16 -5.91
C VAL A 19 -7.00 19.95 -6.99
N HIS A 20 -6.71 21.25 -7.12
CA HIS A 20 -7.28 22.08 -8.18
C HIS A 20 -6.94 21.54 -9.57
N ILE A 21 -5.68 21.16 -9.82
CA ILE A 21 -5.26 20.60 -11.12
C ILE A 21 -5.98 19.27 -11.40
N ARG A 22 -6.18 18.41 -10.40
CA ARG A 22 -6.97 17.18 -10.56
C ARG A 22 -8.43 17.46 -10.89
N VAL A 23 -9.01 18.50 -10.31
CA VAL A 23 -10.37 18.93 -10.64
C VAL A 23 -10.47 19.37 -12.10
N LEU A 24 -9.48 20.09 -12.63
CA LEU A 24 -9.43 20.45 -14.05
C LEU A 24 -9.46 19.22 -14.97
N TRP A 25 -8.72 18.16 -14.63
CA TRP A 25 -8.78 16.88 -15.35
C TRP A 25 -10.13 16.16 -15.18
N ALA A 26 -10.78 16.29 -14.02
CA ALA A 26 -12.08 15.67 -13.76
C ALA A 26 -13.26 16.37 -14.45
N CYS A 27 -13.06 17.54 -15.06
CA CYS A 27 -14.07 18.26 -15.84
C CYS A 27 -14.44 17.56 -17.18
N GLU A 28 -14.12 16.28 -17.36
CA GLU A 28 -14.53 15.45 -18.50
C GLU A 28 -16.05 15.25 -18.52
N GLN A 29 -16.75 16.17 -19.18
CA GLN A 29 -17.94 15.94 -20.02
C GLN A 29 -18.46 17.29 -20.52
N ILE A 30 -17.95 17.75 -21.66
CA ILE A 30 -18.64 18.68 -22.56
C ILE A 30 -18.64 18.08 -23.98
N GLU A 31 -18.80 16.77 -24.10
CA GLU A 31 -19.09 16.13 -25.39
C GLU A 31 -20.60 15.99 -25.59
N SER A 32 -21.35 15.55 -24.57
CA SER A 32 -22.82 15.49 -24.59
C SER A 32 -23.47 16.87 -24.85
N ALA A 33 -22.91 17.96 -24.31
CA ALA A 33 -23.43 19.31 -24.52
C ALA A 33 -23.08 19.88 -25.91
N ALA A 34 -22.11 19.29 -26.63
CA ALA A 34 -21.65 19.78 -27.93
C ALA A 34 -22.44 19.24 -29.12
N GLU A 35 -23.11 18.08 -28.99
CA GLU A 35 -24.01 17.55 -30.03
C GLU A 35 -25.38 18.25 -30.05
N SER A 36 -25.71 18.96 -28.97
CA SER A 36 -26.86 19.87 -28.93
C SER A 36 -26.56 21.08 -29.82
N LYS A 37 -27.15 21.11 -31.03
CA LYS A 37 -27.08 22.22 -32.00
C LYS A 37 -27.58 23.58 -31.48
N SER A 38 -27.85 23.71 -30.19
CA SER A 38 -28.33 24.92 -29.53
C SER A 38 -27.28 25.65 -28.68
N ALA A 39 -26.08 25.08 -28.47
CA ALA A 39 -25.08 25.61 -27.53
C ALA A 39 -24.17 26.71 -28.11
N ALA A 40 -24.75 27.71 -28.77
CA ALA A 40 -24.03 28.95 -29.09
C ALA A 40 -23.84 29.85 -27.85
N ASN A 41 -24.51 29.58 -26.73
CA ASN A 41 -24.36 30.34 -25.50
C ASN A 41 -24.59 29.42 -24.29
N ILE A 42 -23.56 29.34 -23.44
CA ILE A 42 -23.61 28.91 -22.04
C ILE A 42 -24.12 27.47 -21.84
N ILE A 43 -23.20 26.56 -21.52
CA ILE A 43 -23.53 25.22 -21.02
C ILE A 43 -24.38 25.38 -19.77
N SER A 44 -25.54 24.72 -19.75
CA SER A 44 -26.50 24.77 -18.66
C SER A 44 -25.92 24.04 -17.45
N GLU A 45 -26.09 24.60 -16.25
CA GLU A 45 -25.67 23.99 -14.97
C GLU A 45 -26.22 22.55 -14.79
N LYS A 46 -27.31 22.21 -15.49
CA LYS A 46 -27.90 20.87 -15.47
C LYS A 46 -27.17 19.81 -16.33
N GLU A 47 -26.21 20.23 -17.16
CA GLU A 47 -25.47 19.38 -18.10
C GLU A 47 -24.10 18.94 -17.55
N VAL A 48 -23.72 19.40 -16.36
CA VAL A 48 -22.46 19.02 -15.68
C VAL A 48 -22.76 17.84 -14.74
N GLN A 49 -22.83 16.62 -15.29
CA GLN A 49 -23.19 15.40 -14.52
C GLN A 49 -22.08 14.89 -13.57
N THR A 50 -20.83 15.30 -13.75
CA THR A 50 -19.65 14.57 -13.23
C THR A 50 -19.49 14.53 -11.70
N LEU A 51 -20.07 15.47 -10.94
CA LEU A 51 -20.00 15.43 -9.47
C LEU A 51 -21.06 14.56 -8.81
N ARG A 52 -22.20 14.34 -9.47
CA ARG A 52 -23.25 13.48 -8.92
C ARG A 52 -22.75 12.04 -8.81
N ASP A 53 -21.98 11.62 -9.81
CA ASP A 53 -21.37 10.29 -9.88
C ASP A 53 -20.15 10.17 -8.95
N ALA A 54 -19.43 11.28 -8.70
CA ALA A 54 -18.35 11.35 -7.72
C ALA A 54 -18.83 11.24 -6.26
N ARG A 55 -19.95 11.87 -5.91
CA ARG A 55 -20.62 11.67 -4.61
C ARG A 55 -21.32 10.31 -4.51
N ALA A 56 -21.74 9.73 -5.63
CA ALA A 56 -22.31 8.38 -5.70
C ALA A 56 -21.25 7.26 -5.76
N GLY A 57 -19.95 7.57 -5.61
CA GLY A 57 -18.87 6.59 -5.52
C GLY A 57 -18.42 5.96 -6.83
N GLN A 58 -18.88 6.43 -7.99
CA GLN A 58 -18.61 5.80 -9.29
C GLN A 58 -17.28 6.22 -9.95
N LYS A 59 -16.60 7.28 -9.45
CA LYS A 59 -15.25 7.68 -9.90
C LYS A 59 -14.30 7.86 -8.71
N LYS A 60 -13.13 7.21 -8.75
CA LYS A 60 -12.07 7.32 -7.73
C LYS A 60 -11.45 8.71 -7.73
N ASN A 61 -12.07 9.66 -7.03
CA ASN A 61 -11.51 11.00 -6.83
C ASN A 61 -10.55 11.02 -5.63
N GLY A 62 -9.52 11.87 -5.68
CA GLY A 62 -8.60 12.04 -4.56
C GLY A 62 -9.34 12.52 -3.30
N LYS A 63 -8.91 12.07 -2.11
CA LYS A 63 -9.56 12.33 -0.79
C LYS A 63 -10.08 13.76 -0.59
N HIS A 64 -9.36 14.77 -1.11
CA HIS A 64 -9.71 16.18 -0.94
C HIS A 64 -10.70 16.76 -1.97
N ILE A 65 -10.88 16.13 -3.13
CA ILE A 65 -11.80 16.60 -4.18
C ILE A 65 -13.25 16.56 -3.69
N ILE A 66 -13.58 15.60 -2.84
CA ILE A 66 -14.94 15.37 -2.30
C ILE A 66 -15.42 16.55 -1.44
N TYR A 67 -14.50 17.28 -0.81
CA TYR A 67 -14.80 18.42 0.06
C TYR A 67 -14.94 19.75 -0.70
N LEU A 68 -14.63 19.77 -2.00
CA LEU A 68 -14.89 20.94 -2.82
C LEU A 68 -16.40 21.05 -3.06
N GLU A 69 -17.03 22.13 -2.61
CA GLU A 69 -18.46 22.33 -2.84
C GLU A 69 -18.80 22.28 -4.33
N ASP A 70 -19.95 21.68 -4.66
CA ASP A 70 -20.39 21.50 -6.05
C ASP A 70 -20.37 22.81 -6.84
N PHE A 71 -20.69 23.92 -6.17
CA PHE A 71 -20.63 25.26 -6.74
C PHE A 71 -19.26 25.58 -7.37
N TYR A 72 -18.16 25.31 -6.67
CA TYR A 72 -16.81 25.62 -7.16
C TYR A 72 -16.42 24.76 -8.35
N PHE A 73 -16.89 23.52 -8.43
CA PHE A 73 -16.67 22.67 -9.59
C PHE A 73 -17.41 23.19 -10.82
N HIS A 74 -18.71 23.48 -10.71
CA HIS A 74 -19.50 24.07 -11.80
C HIS A 74 -18.89 25.41 -12.24
N TYR A 75 -18.39 26.18 -11.28
CA TYR A 75 -17.68 27.41 -11.56
C TYR A 75 -16.41 27.18 -12.40
N ILE A 76 -15.58 26.19 -12.06
CA ILE A 76 -14.38 25.82 -12.85
C ILE A 76 -14.80 25.39 -14.26
N CYS A 77 -15.79 24.51 -14.41
CA CYS A 77 -16.30 24.07 -15.72
C CYS A 77 -16.78 25.27 -16.56
N SER A 78 -17.52 26.19 -15.94
CA SER A 78 -18.01 27.40 -16.62
C SER A 78 -16.88 28.32 -17.06
N LEU A 79 -15.81 28.42 -16.27
CA LEU A 79 -14.64 29.26 -16.56
C LEU A 79 -13.81 28.67 -17.70
N LEU A 80 -13.56 27.36 -17.69
CA LEU A 80 -12.93 26.65 -18.81
C LEU A 80 -13.72 26.86 -20.11
N SER A 81 -15.04 26.70 -20.03
CA SER A 81 -15.95 26.89 -21.18
C SER A 81 -15.91 28.31 -21.75
N ARG A 82 -15.88 29.34 -20.88
CA ARG A 82 -15.76 30.75 -21.31
C ARG A 82 -14.43 31.05 -21.99
N ILE A 83 -13.35 30.38 -21.57
CA ILE A 83 -12.03 30.50 -22.19
C ILE A 83 -11.93 29.67 -23.49
N GLY A 84 -12.94 28.84 -23.78
CA GLY A 84 -12.98 27.98 -24.96
C GLY A 84 -12.27 26.64 -24.78
N ILE A 85 -11.89 26.28 -23.55
CA ILE A 85 -11.33 24.96 -23.23
C ILE A 85 -12.48 24.01 -22.89
N ARG A 86 -12.68 23.01 -23.74
CA ARG A 86 -13.67 21.95 -23.52
C ARG A 86 -13.10 20.79 -22.70
N ILE A 87 -11.82 20.48 -22.93
CA ILE A 87 -11.07 19.44 -22.24
C ILE A 87 -9.74 20.05 -21.83
N TRP A 88 -9.42 19.99 -20.55
CA TRP A 88 -8.13 20.42 -20.05
C TRP A 88 -7.14 19.26 -20.14
N ALA A 89 -6.28 19.26 -21.17
CA ALA A 89 -5.37 18.16 -21.46
C ALA A 89 -3.96 18.67 -21.83
N PRO A 90 -3.11 19.05 -20.86
CA PRO A 90 -1.72 19.42 -21.13
C PRO A 90 -1.00 18.31 -21.92
N ASN A 91 -0.20 18.69 -22.92
CA ASN A 91 0.55 17.72 -23.70
C ASN A 91 1.76 17.23 -22.89
N LEU A 92 1.71 15.97 -22.47
CA LEU A 92 2.74 15.32 -21.66
C LEU A 92 3.93 14.77 -22.47
N GLU A 93 3.83 14.77 -23.81
CA GLU A 93 4.92 14.41 -24.73
C GLU A 93 5.81 15.62 -25.03
N GLU A 94 5.25 16.82 -24.99
CA GLU A 94 5.96 18.08 -25.21
C GLU A 94 6.59 18.65 -23.93
N ALA A 95 7.59 19.51 -24.10
CA ALA A 95 8.20 20.18 -22.97
C ALA A 95 7.23 21.21 -22.32
N PRO A 96 7.41 21.56 -21.03
CA PRO A 96 6.59 22.57 -20.34
C PRO A 96 6.64 23.95 -21.01
N GLY A 97 7.69 24.22 -21.79
CA GLY A 97 7.95 25.51 -22.43
C GLY A 97 7.15 25.79 -23.70
N PHE A 98 6.47 24.79 -24.26
CA PHE A 98 5.66 24.92 -25.47
C PHE A 98 4.43 25.81 -25.24
N LEU A 99 3.95 26.45 -26.31
CA LEU A 99 2.90 27.47 -26.21
C LEU A 99 1.62 26.93 -25.59
N TYR A 100 1.18 25.75 -26.02
CA TYR A 100 -0.02 25.09 -25.50
C TYR A 100 0.12 24.76 -24.01
N ASN A 101 1.21 24.11 -23.60
CA ASN A 101 1.46 23.79 -22.19
C ASN A 101 1.58 25.04 -21.30
N LYS A 102 2.17 26.12 -21.80
CA LYS A 102 2.17 27.43 -21.13
C LYS A 102 0.77 27.98 -20.95
N ALA A 103 -0.11 27.85 -21.95
CA ALA A 103 -1.51 28.27 -21.84
C ALA A 103 -2.25 27.43 -20.79
N CYS A 104 -2.12 26.10 -20.82
CA CYS A 104 -2.71 25.20 -19.82
C CYS A 104 -2.27 25.55 -18.39
N ARG A 105 -0.97 25.79 -18.17
CA ARG A 105 -0.43 26.25 -16.89
C ARG A 105 -1.02 27.57 -16.45
N THR A 106 -1.05 28.54 -17.34
CA THR A 106 -1.56 29.89 -17.05
C THR A 106 -3.02 29.81 -16.61
N ILE A 107 -3.84 29.03 -17.33
CA ILE A 107 -5.25 28.83 -17.01
C ILE A 107 -5.40 28.16 -15.65
N ALA A 108 -4.71 27.03 -15.43
CA ALA A 108 -4.80 26.30 -14.17
C ALA A 108 -4.42 27.14 -12.95
N LEU A 109 -3.40 27.98 -13.06
CA LEU A 109 -2.95 28.83 -11.97
C LEU A 109 -3.84 30.07 -11.78
N MET A 110 -4.38 30.62 -12.86
CA MET A 110 -5.36 31.71 -12.77
C MET A 110 -6.64 31.25 -12.08
N THR A 111 -7.19 30.10 -12.49
CA THR A 111 -8.38 29.51 -11.88
C THR A 111 -8.12 29.13 -10.42
N PHE A 112 -6.99 28.50 -10.12
CA PHE A 112 -6.61 28.17 -8.74
C PHE A 112 -6.59 29.40 -7.83
N ARG A 113 -5.88 30.46 -8.24
CA ARG A 113 -5.76 31.69 -7.45
C ARG A 113 -7.12 32.34 -7.21
N GLN A 114 -7.97 32.39 -8.23
CA GLN A 114 -9.30 32.96 -8.12
C GLN A 114 -10.17 32.21 -7.11
N LEU A 115 -10.18 30.87 -7.17
CA LEU A 115 -10.95 30.05 -6.24
C LEU A 115 -10.38 30.06 -4.82
N ALA A 116 -9.05 30.08 -4.69
CA ALA A 116 -8.40 30.20 -3.39
C ALA A 116 -8.77 31.51 -2.70
N CYS A 117 -8.80 32.64 -3.43
CA CYS A 117 -9.27 33.93 -2.91
C CYS A 117 -10.75 33.91 -2.50
N SER A 118 -11.60 33.10 -3.14
CA SER A 118 -13.01 32.95 -2.75
C SER A 118 -13.25 31.96 -1.60
N GLY A 119 -12.19 31.43 -0.98
CA GLY A 119 -12.29 30.52 0.16
C GLY A 119 -12.46 29.03 -0.20
N ALA A 120 -12.40 28.66 -1.48
CA ALA A 120 -12.70 27.30 -1.94
C ALA A 120 -11.77 26.23 -1.35
N TYR A 121 -10.57 26.61 -0.91
CA TYR A 121 -9.55 25.73 -0.34
C TYR A 121 -9.29 25.98 1.16
N GLN A 122 -10.22 26.66 1.85
CA GLN A 122 -10.07 26.94 3.28
C GLN A 122 -10.03 25.65 4.11
N TYR A 123 -10.78 24.62 3.72
CA TYR A 123 -10.75 23.30 4.37
C TYR A 123 -9.37 22.62 4.29
N MET A 124 -8.54 22.99 3.29
CA MET A 124 -7.17 22.50 3.14
C MET A 124 -6.14 23.38 3.85
N ARG A 125 -6.57 24.44 4.55
CA ARG A 125 -5.69 25.44 5.18
C ARG A 125 -4.71 26.09 4.19
N ALA A 126 -5.14 26.30 2.95
CA ALA A 126 -4.32 26.95 1.93
C ALA A 126 -3.95 28.38 2.36
N ASN A 127 -2.65 28.67 2.42
CA ASN A 127 -2.13 29.97 2.83
C ASN A 127 -2.16 30.95 1.64
N LEU A 128 -3.01 31.98 1.75
CA LEU A 128 -3.28 32.98 0.72
C LEU A 128 -2.06 33.86 0.38
N SER A 129 -1.10 33.99 1.29
CA SER A 129 0.11 34.80 1.08
C SER A 129 0.96 34.29 -0.10
N TYR A 130 0.90 32.98 -0.38
CA TYR A 130 1.62 32.35 -1.48
C TYR A 130 0.96 32.53 -2.85
N LEU A 131 -0.30 33.00 -2.92
CA LEU A 131 -1.00 33.16 -4.20
C LEU A 131 -0.36 34.20 -5.12
N ASN A 132 0.42 35.13 -4.57
CA ASN A 132 1.15 36.14 -5.35
C ASN A 132 2.58 35.69 -5.69
N ARG A 133 3.05 34.55 -5.17
CA ARG A 133 4.35 33.96 -5.50
C ARG A 133 4.24 33.12 -6.77
N ILE A 134 4.03 33.80 -7.90
CA ILE A 134 3.77 33.17 -9.21
C ILE A 134 4.87 32.18 -9.60
N ASP A 135 6.14 32.51 -9.36
CA ASP A 135 7.26 31.62 -9.68
C ASP A 135 7.19 30.29 -8.92
N LEU A 136 6.72 30.32 -7.67
CA LEU A 136 6.55 29.13 -6.84
C LEU A 136 5.39 28.29 -7.36
N LEU A 137 4.25 28.91 -7.68
CA LEU A 137 3.11 28.24 -8.29
C LEU A 137 3.44 27.62 -9.66
N HIS A 138 4.25 28.30 -10.48
CA HIS A 138 4.76 27.77 -11.75
C HIS A 138 5.55 26.48 -11.52
N ARG A 139 6.49 26.49 -10.56
CA ARG A 139 7.29 25.30 -10.22
C ARG A 139 6.41 24.17 -9.67
N THR A 140 5.43 24.49 -8.84
CA THR A 140 4.47 23.52 -8.30
C THR A 140 3.66 22.87 -9.41
N TYR A 141 3.16 23.66 -10.36
CA TYR A 141 2.45 23.14 -11.52
C TYR A 141 3.35 22.25 -12.38
N ASP A 142 4.55 22.73 -12.74
CA ASP A 142 5.48 22.00 -13.62
C ASP A 142 5.89 20.67 -12.98
N HIS A 143 6.13 20.66 -11.66
CA HIS A 143 6.41 19.44 -10.90
C HIS A 143 5.23 18.46 -10.94
N PHE A 144 4.00 18.95 -10.75
CA PHE A 144 2.84 18.06 -10.76
C PHE A 144 2.56 17.49 -12.15
N VAL A 145 2.42 18.36 -13.15
CA VAL A 145 1.97 17.99 -14.49
C VAL A 145 3.10 17.36 -15.30
N HIS A 146 4.24 18.03 -15.40
CA HIS A 146 5.29 17.64 -16.33
C HIS A 146 6.38 16.73 -15.74
N TYR A 147 6.39 16.57 -14.41
CA TYR A 147 7.23 15.56 -13.76
C TYR A 147 6.37 14.37 -13.30
N LEU A 148 5.49 14.52 -12.30
CA LEU A 148 4.73 13.39 -11.76
C LEU A 148 3.76 12.76 -12.77
N MET A 149 2.92 13.56 -13.44
CA MET A 149 1.93 13.01 -14.37
C MET A 149 2.58 12.48 -15.65
N THR A 150 3.64 13.13 -16.16
CA THR A 150 4.43 12.61 -17.27
C THR A 150 5.09 11.26 -16.93
N GLU A 151 5.60 11.06 -15.71
CA GLU A 151 6.12 9.74 -15.30
C GLU A 151 5.03 8.67 -15.28
N LYS A 152 3.84 8.99 -14.76
CA LYS A 152 2.69 8.08 -14.78
C LYS A 152 2.27 7.74 -16.21
N PHE A 153 2.15 8.74 -17.07
CA PHE A 153 1.83 8.57 -18.50
C PHE A 153 2.85 7.68 -19.21
N LYS A 154 4.15 7.94 -19.03
CA LYS A 154 5.21 7.11 -19.61
C LYS A 154 5.18 5.67 -19.10
N LYS A 155 4.83 5.43 -17.84
CA LYS A 155 4.65 4.08 -17.30
C LYS A 155 3.45 3.38 -17.93
N GLU A 156 2.33 4.08 -18.07
CA GLU A 156 1.10 3.56 -18.66
C GLU A 156 1.29 3.22 -20.14
N ASN A 157 1.98 4.08 -20.91
CA ASN A 157 2.29 3.83 -22.32
C ASN A 157 3.20 2.61 -22.53
N LYS A 158 4.07 2.30 -21.56
CA LYS A 158 4.92 1.10 -21.62
C LYS A 158 4.13 -0.16 -21.27
N GLN A 159 3.28 -0.08 -20.25
CA GLN A 159 2.47 -1.19 -19.79
C GLN A 159 1.15 -0.67 -19.22
N ALA A 160 0.07 -0.91 -19.96
CA ALA A 160 -1.28 -0.56 -19.53
C ALA A 160 -1.63 -1.27 -18.21
N GLY A 161 -2.27 -0.55 -17.29
CA GLY A 161 -2.65 -1.01 -15.96
C GLY A 161 -1.51 -1.01 -14.94
N LYS A 162 -0.28 -0.61 -15.30
CA LYS A 162 0.87 -0.69 -14.40
C LYS A 162 0.76 0.23 -13.20
N ASN A 163 0.26 1.46 -13.39
CA ASN A 163 0.07 2.40 -12.28
C ASN A 163 -0.94 1.85 -11.26
N LEU A 164 -2.05 1.26 -11.73
CA LEU A 164 -3.06 0.64 -10.88
C LEU A 164 -2.49 -0.54 -10.09
N LEU A 165 -1.68 -1.39 -10.74
CA LEU A 165 -1.03 -2.53 -10.10
C LEU A 165 -0.05 -2.07 -9.01
N ASP A 166 0.76 -1.06 -9.30
CA ASP A 166 1.73 -0.51 -8.34
C ASP A 166 1.02 0.16 -7.15
N ASP A 167 -0.10 0.85 -7.39
CA ASP A 167 -0.94 1.41 -6.33
C ASP A 167 -1.55 0.31 -5.44
N LYS A 168 -2.10 -0.76 -6.03
CA LYS A 168 -2.60 -1.93 -5.28
C LYS A 168 -1.49 -2.56 -4.44
N LYS A 169 -0.31 -2.76 -5.03
CA LYS A 169 0.87 -3.31 -4.34
C LYS A 169 1.32 -2.42 -3.17
N ARG A 170 1.31 -1.09 -3.35
CA ARG A 170 1.64 -0.12 -2.30
C ARG A 170 0.68 -0.22 -1.11
N VAL A 171 -0.63 -0.32 -1.36
CA VAL A 171 -1.63 -0.50 -0.30
C VAL A 171 -1.37 -1.78 0.48
N THR A 172 -1.12 -2.91 -0.20
CA THR A 172 -0.77 -4.17 0.46
C THR A 172 0.52 -4.05 1.27
N GLN A 173 1.53 -3.36 0.75
CA GLN A 173 2.79 -3.14 1.46
C GLN A 173 2.62 -2.30 2.74
N GLN A 174 1.82 -1.24 2.69
CA GLN A 174 1.50 -0.43 3.89
C GLN A 174 0.79 -1.27 4.96
N ARG A 175 -0.13 -2.15 4.57
CA ARG A 175 -0.81 -3.06 5.50
C ARG A 175 0.17 -4.05 6.15
N ARG A 176 1.08 -4.65 5.35
CA ARG A 176 2.17 -5.49 5.87
C ARG A 176 3.02 -4.75 6.90
N GLN A 177 3.35 -3.49 6.65
CA GLN A 177 4.11 -2.66 7.59
C GLN A 177 3.34 -2.38 8.90
N ARG A 178 2.02 -2.15 8.83
CA ARG A 178 1.18 -2.00 10.03
C ARG A 178 1.12 -3.29 10.85
N LEU A 179 0.93 -4.43 10.17
CA LEU A 179 0.93 -5.75 10.80
C LEU A 179 2.26 -6.05 11.48
N LEU A 180 3.38 -5.73 10.83
CA LEU A 180 4.72 -5.80 11.40
C LEU A 180 4.82 -4.99 12.69
N LYS A 181 4.52 -3.69 12.63
CA LYS A 181 4.59 -2.80 13.80
C LYS A 181 3.73 -3.33 14.96
N SER A 182 2.53 -3.85 14.66
CA SER A 182 1.63 -4.42 15.66
C SER A 182 2.21 -5.67 16.34
N ARG A 183 2.70 -6.63 15.56
CA ARG A 183 3.33 -7.86 16.06
C ARG A 183 4.61 -7.59 16.83
N TYR A 184 5.47 -6.71 16.31
CA TYR A 184 6.71 -6.32 16.97
C TYR A 184 6.45 -5.65 18.33
N ARG A 185 5.53 -4.67 18.38
CA ARG A 185 5.13 -4.02 19.64
C ARG A 185 4.58 -5.02 20.66
N PHE A 186 3.77 -5.98 20.21
CA PHE A 186 3.25 -7.04 21.07
C PHE A 186 4.39 -7.90 21.63
N ALA A 187 5.31 -8.35 20.78
CA ALA A 187 6.43 -9.20 21.18
C ALA A 187 7.37 -8.51 22.18
N VAL A 188 7.67 -7.22 21.98
CA VAL A 188 8.44 -6.40 22.92
C VAL A 188 7.72 -6.28 24.26
N ALA A 189 6.43 -5.97 24.27
CA ALA A 189 5.64 -5.84 25.50
C ALA A 189 5.56 -7.14 26.32
N HIS A 190 5.70 -8.29 25.66
CA HIS A 190 5.65 -9.62 26.30
C HIS A 190 7.04 -10.25 26.47
N ASN A 191 8.12 -9.46 26.32
CA ASN A 191 9.52 -9.88 26.52
C ASN A 191 9.91 -11.13 25.70
N TYR A 192 9.53 -11.16 24.43
CA TYR A 192 9.94 -12.23 23.53
C TYR A 192 11.48 -12.25 23.35
N PRO A 193 12.09 -13.43 23.19
CA PRO A 193 13.52 -13.58 22.88
C PRO A 193 13.98 -12.75 21.68
N LYS A 194 15.24 -12.30 21.71
CA LYS A 194 15.85 -11.51 20.63
C LYS A 194 15.75 -12.19 19.27
N ARG A 195 15.97 -13.51 19.21
CA ARG A 195 15.79 -14.31 17.98
C ARG A 195 14.44 -14.13 17.29
N TYR A 196 13.34 -13.97 18.04
CA TYR A 196 12.03 -13.69 17.46
C TYR A 196 11.86 -12.23 17.05
N LEU A 197 12.41 -11.29 17.83
CA LEU A 197 12.36 -9.87 17.50
C LEU A 197 13.06 -9.58 16.17
N THR A 198 14.21 -10.21 15.91
CA THR A 198 14.94 -10.09 14.63
C THR A 198 14.08 -10.53 13.44
N VAL A 199 13.33 -11.63 13.57
CA VAL A 199 12.41 -12.09 12.51
C VAL A 199 11.25 -11.11 12.33
N LEU A 200 10.70 -10.59 13.42
CA LEU A 200 9.55 -9.67 13.40
C LEU A 200 9.89 -8.25 12.92
N GLU A 201 11.16 -7.90 12.82
CA GLU A 201 11.61 -6.57 12.38
C GLU A 201 11.65 -6.43 10.85
N ASP A 202 11.79 -7.53 10.11
CA ASP A 202 11.84 -7.51 8.64
C ASP A 202 10.45 -7.62 8.01
N ILE A 203 10.07 -6.64 7.20
CA ILE A 203 8.81 -6.62 6.47
C ILE A 203 8.60 -7.85 5.57
N ASN A 204 9.69 -8.43 5.05
CA ASN A 204 9.64 -9.59 4.18
C ASN A 204 9.28 -10.86 4.96
N ALA A 205 9.45 -10.92 6.28
CA ALA A 205 9.01 -12.07 7.07
C ALA A 205 7.48 -12.17 7.20
N HIS A 206 6.78 -11.05 7.02
CA HIS A 206 5.33 -10.95 7.21
C HIS A 206 4.57 -11.29 5.93
N SER A 207 3.53 -12.12 6.05
CA SER A 207 2.64 -12.48 4.94
C SER A 207 1.80 -11.30 4.46
N ASP A 208 1.21 -11.46 3.28
CA ASP A 208 0.30 -10.47 2.69
C ASP A 208 -0.93 -10.26 3.59
N ASP A 209 -1.58 -9.12 3.36
CA ASP A 209 -2.79 -8.70 4.06
C ASP A 209 -3.75 -8.04 3.06
N GLU A 210 -4.06 -8.80 2.00
CA GLU A 210 -4.96 -8.37 0.94
C GLU A 210 -6.41 -8.54 1.39
N PHE A 211 -7.22 -7.50 1.23
CA PHE A 211 -8.61 -7.56 1.67
C PHE A 211 -9.44 -8.31 0.64
N ILE A 212 -10.25 -9.25 1.09
CA ILE A 212 -11.20 -9.97 0.26
C ILE A 212 -12.61 -9.47 0.61
N PRO A 213 -13.24 -8.64 -0.25
CA PRO A 213 -14.55 -8.05 0.03
C PRO A 213 -15.63 -9.11 0.28
N LYS A 214 -15.59 -10.21 -0.49
CA LYS A 214 -16.57 -11.31 -0.42
C LYS A 214 -16.64 -11.95 0.98
N PHE A 215 -15.50 -12.08 1.65
CA PHE A 215 -15.41 -12.69 2.98
C PHE A 215 -15.19 -11.66 4.09
N LYS A 216 -15.16 -10.35 3.76
CA LYS A 216 -14.83 -9.25 4.67
C LYS A 216 -13.62 -9.53 5.55
N SER A 217 -12.61 -10.18 4.97
CA SER A 217 -11.46 -10.75 5.69
C SER A 217 -10.16 -10.46 4.92
N TYR A 218 -9.03 -10.48 5.62
CA TYR A 218 -7.72 -10.37 4.98
C TYR A 218 -7.13 -11.74 4.64
N ALA A 219 -6.66 -11.89 3.41
CA ALA A 219 -6.02 -13.08 2.88
C ALA A 219 -4.59 -13.24 3.40
N ILE A 220 -4.30 -14.36 4.07
CA ILE A 220 -2.94 -14.76 4.38
C ILE A 220 -2.39 -15.58 3.21
N LYS A 221 -1.69 -14.92 2.29
CA LYS A 221 -0.99 -15.60 1.19
C LYS A 221 0.30 -16.25 1.68
N LYS A 222 0.68 -17.36 1.03
CA LYS A 222 1.88 -18.14 1.36
C LYS A 222 3.12 -17.47 0.78
N LEU A 223 4.11 -17.20 1.64
CA LEU A 223 5.45 -16.83 1.22
C LEU A 223 6.17 -18.08 0.73
N CYS A 224 6.68 -18.07 -0.51
CA CYS A 224 7.24 -19.25 -1.16
C CYS A 224 8.50 -19.79 -0.48
N TYR A 225 9.23 -18.93 0.24
CA TYR A 225 10.48 -19.27 0.92
C TYR A 225 10.32 -19.64 2.39
N ARG A 226 9.18 -19.36 3.02
CA ARG A 226 9.01 -19.49 4.48
C ARG A 226 8.71 -20.95 4.88
N SER A 227 9.40 -21.44 5.91
CA SER A 227 9.23 -22.78 6.47
C SER A 227 7.87 -22.96 7.17
N GLU A 228 7.49 -24.22 7.43
CA GLU A 228 6.28 -24.48 8.21
C GLU A 228 6.44 -24.11 9.69
N SER A 229 7.63 -24.27 10.28
CA SER A 229 7.90 -23.84 11.65
C SER A 229 7.74 -22.33 11.81
N ALA A 230 8.23 -21.54 10.85
CA ALA A 230 7.99 -20.10 10.80
C ALA A 230 6.51 -19.76 10.57
N ASN A 231 5.80 -20.50 9.70
CA ASN A 231 4.35 -20.34 9.55
C ASN A 231 3.66 -20.51 10.89
N LEU A 232 3.90 -21.63 11.59
CA LEU A 232 3.33 -21.99 12.89
C LEU A 232 3.59 -20.92 13.95
N PHE A 233 4.82 -20.40 14.03
CA PHE A 233 5.16 -19.29 14.93
C PHE A 233 4.26 -18.08 14.69
N PHE A 234 4.13 -17.61 13.46
CA PHE A 234 3.28 -16.46 13.15
C PHE A 234 1.79 -16.72 13.47
N ARG A 235 1.29 -17.96 13.29
CA ARG A 235 -0.08 -18.31 13.70
C ARG A 235 -0.23 -18.28 15.21
N GLY A 236 0.73 -18.85 15.93
CA GLY A 236 0.77 -18.84 17.39
C GLY A 236 0.79 -17.41 17.94
N LEU A 237 1.57 -16.53 17.32
CA LEU A 237 1.64 -15.11 17.67
C LEU A 237 0.28 -14.42 17.47
N ASP A 238 -0.35 -14.59 16.31
CA ASP A 238 -1.66 -13.98 16.02
C ASP A 238 -2.75 -14.50 16.97
N ARG A 239 -2.70 -15.80 17.34
CA ARG A 239 -3.58 -16.39 18.37
C ARG A 239 -3.37 -15.73 19.74
N LYS A 240 -2.12 -15.61 20.20
CA LYS A 240 -1.77 -14.94 21.47
C LYS A 240 -2.20 -13.47 21.48
N MET A 241 -2.02 -12.75 20.37
CA MET A 241 -2.49 -11.36 20.22
C MET A 241 -4.02 -11.26 20.35
N THR A 242 -4.75 -12.18 19.70
CA THR A 242 -6.21 -12.22 19.77
C THR A 242 -6.71 -12.54 21.17
N GLN A 243 -6.10 -13.53 21.85
CA GLN A 243 -6.42 -13.86 23.23
C GLN A 243 -6.14 -12.70 24.18
N ASN A 244 -4.99 -12.03 24.05
CA ASN A 244 -4.67 -10.86 24.86
C ASN A 244 -5.67 -9.72 24.67
N ASN A 245 -6.09 -9.46 23.42
CA ASN A 245 -7.12 -8.46 23.15
C ASN A 245 -8.47 -8.83 23.81
N LYS A 246 -8.85 -10.11 23.82
CA LYS A 246 -10.04 -10.59 24.55
C LYS A 246 -9.92 -10.35 26.06
N ILE A 247 -8.77 -10.66 26.65
CA ILE A 247 -8.50 -10.46 28.09
C ILE A 247 -8.58 -8.97 28.45
N LEU A 248 -8.05 -8.10 27.60
CA LEU A 248 -8.09 -6.65 27.77
C LEU A 248 -9.47 -6.02 27.46
N GLY A 249 -10.48 -6.83 27.09
CA GLY A 249 -11.81 -6.35 26.73
C GLY A 249 -11.84 -5.50 25.45
N LYS A 250 -10.81 -5.60 24.60
CA LYS A 250 -10.78 -4.91 23.31
C LYS A 250 -11.74 -5.58 22.34
N PRO A 251 -12.47 -4.80 21.52
CA PRO A 251 -13.33 -5.39 20.51
C PRO A 251 -12.51 -6.25 19.53
N PRO A 252 -13.08 -7.35 19.01
CA PRO A 252 -12.42 -8.12 17.98
C PRO A 252 -12.16 -7.24 16.74
N PRO A 253 -11.13 -7.54 15.94
CA PRO A 253 -10.90 -6.83 14.70
C PRO A 253 -12.13 -6.94 13.79
N ARG A 254 -12.51 -5.83 13.16
CA ARG A 254 -13.65 -5.77 12.22
C ARG A 254 -13.51 -6.76 11.07
N HIS A 255 -12.28 -7.00 10.63
CA HIS A 255 -11.94 -7.89 9.53
C HIS A 255 -10.94 -8.93 10.02
N PRO A 256 -11.35 -10.19 10.21
CA PRO A 256 -10.44 -11.25 10.60
C PRO A 256 -9.49 -11.60 9.46
N ARG A 257 -8.41 -12.30 9.78
CA ARG A 257 -7.47 -12.83 8.79
C ARG A 257 -7.81 -14.30 8.54
N CYS A 258 -7.84 -14.68 7.27
CA CYS A 258 -8.26 -16.00 6.82
C CYS A 258 -7.21 -16.59 5.88
N ARG A 259 -7.11 -17.93 5.86
CA ARG A 259 -6.20 -18.65 4.98
C ARG A 259 -6.97 -19.30 3.85
N PRO A 260 -6.43 -19.31 2.63
CA PRO A 260 -7.03 -20.10 1.57
C PRO A 260 -6.73 -21.58 1.86
N ILE A 261 -7.71 -22.46 1.65
CA ILE A 261 -7.52 -23.92 1.81
C ILE A 261 -6.42 -24.40 0.88
N VAL A 262 -6.42 -23.91 -0.35
CA VAL A 262 -5.33 -24.10 -1.31
C VAL A 262 -4.36 -22.92 -1.17
N PRO A 263 -3.10 -23.13 -0.78
CA PRO A 263 -2.17 -22.04 -0.57
C PRO A 263 -1.97 -21.18 -1.83
N ILE A 264 -2.31 -19.90 -1.75
CA ILE A 264 -2.07 -18.92 -2.81
C ILE A 264 -0.70 -18.27 -2.58
N PRO A 265 0.20 -18.23 -3.59
CA PRO A 265 1.49 -17.57 -3.44
C PRO A 265 1.33 -16.05 -3.29
N SER A 266 2.12 -15.48 -2.38
CA SER A 266 2.23 -14.02 -2.20
C SER A 266 2.79 -13.35 -3.44
N GLN A 267 2.39 -12.10 -3.71
CA GLN A 267 3.01 -11.29 -4.76
C GLN A 267 4.43 -10.79 -4.41
N PHE A 268 4.83 -10.93 -3.14
CA PHE A 268 6.14 -10.51 -2.64
C PHE A 268 7.11 -11.71 -2.57
N MET A 269 7.88 -11.89 -3.64
CA MET A 269 8.81 -13.01 -3.79
C MET A 269 10.18 -12.78 -3.16
N LYS A 270 10.50 -11.56 -2.73
CA LYS A 270 11.80 -11.24 -2.15
C LYS A 270 11.90 -11.84 -0.75
N ALA A 271 12.86 -12.73 -0.55
CA ALA A 271 13.19 -13.29 0.75
C ALA A 271 13.93 -12.24 1.61
N PRO A 272 13.72 -12.25 2.94
CA PRO A 272 14.60 -11.52 3.87
C PRO A 272 16.05 -12.04 3.77
N LYS A 273 17.02 -11.32 4.34
CA LYS A 273 18.43 -11.73 4.36
C LYS A 273 18.92 -11.86 5.80
N GLY A 274 19.86 -12.78 6.04
CA GLY A 274 20.44 -13.01 7.37
C GLY A 274 19.45 -13.59 8.39
N MET A 275 18.32 -14.14 7.96
CA MET A 275 17.37 -14.78 8.87
C MET A 275 17.90 -16.14 9.36
N PRO A 276 17.44 -16.62 10.52
CA PRO A 276 17.73 -17.97 11.01
C PRO A 276 17.45 -19.05 9.95
N LEU A 277 18.25 -20.11 9.93
CA LEU A 277 18.16 -21.18 8.92
C LEU A 277 16.74 -21.73 8.79
N ASP A 278 16.12 -21.96 9.94
CA ASP A 278 14.80 -22.58 10.09
C ASP A 278 13.63 -21.65 9.77
N PHE A 279 13.91 -20.39 9.40
CA PHE A 279 12.93 -19.51 8.76
C PHE A 279 12.62 -19.97 7.33
N TYR A 280 13.60 -20.55 6.62
CA TYR A 280 13.47 -20.92 5.21
C TYR A 280 12.96 -22.34 5.04
N SER A 281 12.16 -22.61 4.01
CA SER A 281 11.81 -23.99 3.66
C SER A 281 13.06 -24.74 3.17
N PRO A 282 13.35 -25.96 3.66
CA PRO A 282 14.46 -26.76 3.16
C PRO A 282 14.43 -26.95 1.64
N ASP A 283 13.25 -27.24 1.08
CA ASP A 283 13.06 -27.40 -0.37
C ASP A 283 13.43 -26.13 -1.14
N TRP A 284 13.05 -24.97 -0.59
CA TRP A 284 13.31 -23.69 -1.24
C TRP A 284 14.78 -23.29 -1.13
N PHE A 285 15.40 -23.52 0.03
CA PHE A 285 16.79 -23.21 0.32
C PHE A 285 17.75 -24.06 -0.51
N ASN A 286 17.52 -25.37 -0.58
CA ASN A 286 18.38 -26.31 -1.29
C ASN A 286 18.35 -26.12 -2.82
N GLN A 287 17.31 -25.48 -3.37
CA GLN A 287 17.21 -25.13 -4.79
C GLN A 287 17.99 -23.86 -5.16
N ARG A 288 18.55 -23.12 -4.18
CA ARG A 288 19.30 -21.89 -4.44
C ARG A 288 20.75 -22.19 -4.81
N ASP A 289 21.35 -21.28 -5.56
CA ASP A 289 22.77 -21.35 -5.87
C ASP A 289 23.61 -21.20 -4.59
N TYR A 290 24.84 -21.71 -4.63
CA TYR A 290 25.78 -21.68 -3.51
C TYR A 290 25.93 -20.27 -2.90
N SER A 291 26.16 -19.27 -3.74
CA SER A 291 26.35 -17.89 -3.30
C SER A 291 25.10 -17.31 -2.65
N GLU A 292 23.92 -17.62 -3.19
CA GLU A 292 22.65 -17.16 -2.64
C GLU A 292 22.39 -17.75 -1.25
N ARG A 293 22.70 -19.03 -1.03
CA ARG A 293 22.53 -19.68 0.27
C ARG A 293 23.32 -18.97 1.38
N LEU A 294 24.56 -18.58 1.10
CA LEU A 294 25.44 -17.88 2.05
C LEU A 294 24.92 -16.51 2.47
N PHE A 295 24.28 -15.77 1.55
CA PHE A 295 23.77 -14.42 1.83
C PHE A 295 22.34 -14.40 2.40
N VAL A 296 21.54 -15.44 2.12
CA VAL A 296 20.11 -15.44 2.47
C VAL A 296 19.88 -15.88 3.91
N ALA A 297 20.55 -16.93 4.38
CA ALA A 297 20.33 -17.49 5.70
C ALA A 297 21.58 -17.41 6.59
N ASN A 298 21.35 -17.17 7.88
CA ASN A 298 22.35 -17.43 8.90
C ASN A 298 22.26 -18.90 9.30
N SER A 299 23.14 -19.72 8.73
CA SER A 299 23.14 -21.17 8.92
C SER A 299 23.58 -21.64 10.30
N ARG A 300 24.22 -20.76 11.09
CA ARG A 300 24.63 -21.04 12.47
C ARG A 300 23.53 -20.76 13.51
N GLN A 301 22.37 -20.27 13.08
CA GLN A 301 21.29 -19.85 13.98
C GLN A 301 19.95 -20.51 13.63
N VAL A 302 19.24 -20.94 14.68
CA VAL A 302 17.88 -21.50 14.62
C VAL A 302 17.01 -20.74 15.61
N ALA A 303 15.75 -20.47 15.27
CA ALA A 303 14.87 -19.63 16.08
C ALA A 303 13.61 -20.31 16.60
N PHE A 304 12.99 -21.15 15.78
CA PHE A 304 11.69 -21.75 15.99
C PHE A 304 11.80 -23.12 16.66
N ILE A 305 10.77 -23.42 17.45
CA ILE A 305 10.62 -24.75 18.04
C ILE A 305 10.17 -25.70 16.92
N PRO A 306 10.78 -26.89 16.79
CA PRO A 306 10.41 -27.87 15.77
C PRO A 306 8.93 -28.23 15.80
N THR A 307 8.36 -28.41 14.61
CA THR A 307 6.94 -28.61 14.30
C THR A 307 6.27 -29.76 15.06
N ASP A 308 7.05 -30.76 15.50
CA ASP A 308 6.57 -31.97 16.18
C ASP A 308 6.20 -31.74 17.66
N ILE A 309 6.54 -30.56 18.20
CA ILE A 309 6.20 -30.16 19.56
C ILE A 309 4.93 -29.30 19.47
N GLU A 310 3.81 -29.82 19.96
CA GLU A 310 2.51 -29.15 19.93
C GLU A 310 2.63 -27.69 20.41
N MET A 311 2.25 -26.75 19.55
CA MET A 311 2.13 -25.33 19.89
C MET A 311 0.90 -25.13 20.77
N SER A 312 1.03 -25.52 22.05
CA SER A 312 0.09 -25.18 23.10
C SER A 312 -0.11 -23.66 23.16
N ASN A 313 -1.27 -23.23 23.67
CA ASN A 313 -1.52 -21.81 23.96
C ASN A 313 -0.55 -21.27 25.03
N GLU A 314 0.12 -22.16 25.76
CA GLU A 314 1.12 -21.84 26.77
C GLU A 314 2.51 -21.61 26.16
N THR A 315 3.27 -20.68 26.75
CA THR A 315 4.67 -20.44 26.41
C THR A 315 5.48 -21.71 26.66
N HIS A 316 6.08 -22.28 25.61
CA HIS A 316 6.95 -23.44 25.75
C HIS A 316 8.15 -23.10 26.64
N PRO A 317 8.58 -23.97 27.56
CA PRO A 317 9.70 -23.69 28.47
C PRO A 317 10.98 -23.30 27.71
N ASP A 318 11.21 -23.93 26.56
CA ASP A 318 12.39 -23.65 25.73
C ASP A 318 12.35 -22.28 25.03
N GLU A 319 11.20 -21.60 24.97
CA GLU A 319 11.17 -20.19 24.53
C GLU A 319 12.00 -19.31 25.47
N ARG A 320 12.09 -19.66 26.76
CA ARG A 320 12.81 -18.88 27.79
C ARG A 320 14.32 -19.16 27.83
N ILE A 321 14.80 -20.16 27.11
CA ILE A 321 16.22 -20.50 27.08
C ILE A 321 16.99 -19.45 26.27
N HIS A 322 18.22 -19.18 26.69
CA HIS A 322 19.14 -18.28 26.01
C HIS A 322 19.51 -18.81 24.62
N ASP A 323 19.65 -17.92 23.62
CA ASP A 323 19.80 -18.28 22.20
C ASP A 323 20.94 -19.29 21.93
N LYS A 324 22.09 -19.14 22.60
CA LYS A 324 23.21 -20.10 22.50
C LYS A 324 22.84 -21.53 22.90
N ALA A 325 22.11 -21.68 24.01
CA ALA A 325 21.66 -23.00 24.49
C ALA A 325 20.50 -23.54 23.64
N PHE A 326 19.66 -22.66 23.10
CA PHE A 326 18.62 -23.02 22.15
C PHE A 326 19.21 -23.60 20.86
N ASN A 327 20.19 -22.91 20.27
CA ASN A 327 20.91 -23.39 19.09
C ASN A 327 21.56 -24.75 19.37
N GLN A 328 22.28 -24.91 20.49
CA GLN A 328 22.91 -26.20 20.81
C GLN A 328 21.90 -27.36 20.90
N LYS A 329 20.68 -27.09 21.37
CA LYS A 329 19.63 -28.11 21.53
C LYS A 329 18.97 -28.51 20.20
N TYR A 330 18.69 -27.54 19.34
CA TYR A 330 17.85 -27.75 18.16
C TYR A 330 18.59 -27.73 16.83
N TRP A 331 19.80 -27.20 16.78
CA TRP A 331 20.52 -27.01 15.52
C TRP A 331 20.73 -28.34 14.78
N GLU A 332 21.21 -29.38 15.44
CA GLU A 332 21.47 -30.69 14.80
C GLU A 332 20.20 -31.34 14.22
N VAL A 333 19.04 -31.14 14.86
CA VAL A 333 17.77 -31.71 14.40
C VAL A 333 17.24 -30.90 13.22
N VAL A 334 17.30 -29.57 13.33
CA VAL A 334 16.71 -28.67 12.36
C VAL A 334 17.58 -28.52 11.11
N SER A 335 18.91 -28.68 11.20
CA SER A 335 19.82 -28.54 10.06
C SER A 335 19.86 -29.76 9.13
N GLN A 336 19.46 -30.95 9.59
CA GLN A 336 19.46 -32.19 8.81
C GLN A 336 18.87 -32.13 7.38
N PRO A 337 17.71 -31.50 7.14
CA PRO A 337 17.13 -31.43 5.79
C PRO A 337 17.80 -30.38 4.88
N TYR A 338 18.72 -29.58 5.40
CA TYR A 338 19.39 -28.53 4.62
C TYR A 338 20.72 -29.05 4.04
N ASP A 339 20.97 -28.72 2.78
CA ASP A 339 22.26 -28.95 2.15
C ASP A 339 23.28 -27.91 2.60
N LEU A 340 23.95 -28.22 3.71
CA LEU A 340 25.01 -27.42 4.32
C LEU A 340 26.42 -27.89 3.92
N LEU A 341 26.57 -28.65 2.83
CA LEU A 341 27.88 -29.14 2.35
C LEU A 341 28.92 -28.00 2.18
N HIS A 342 28.45 -26.78 1.95
CA HIS A 342 29.27 -25.59 1.83
C HIS A 342 29.97 -25.14 3.12
N GLU A 343 29.44 -25.43 4.30
CA GLU A 343 30.08 -25.03 5.57
C GLU A 343 31.23 -25.96 5.93
N ILE A 344 31.10 -27.25 5.63
CA ILE A 344 32.09 -28.27 5.92
C ILE A 344 33.36 -28.07 5.05
N ALA A 345 33.20 -27.55 3.83
CA ALA A 345 34.31 -27.32 2.91
C ALA A 345 35.22 -26.14 3.32
N TYR A 346 34.72 -25.18 4.11
CA TYR A 346 35.48 -24.00 4.54
C TYR A 346 35.91 -24.06 6.01
N SER A 347 35.39 -24.99 6.83
CA SER A 347 35.85 -25.19 8.21
C SER A 347 37.20 -25.91 8.34
N SER A 348 37.95 -26.07 7.25
CA SER A 348 39.26 -26.74 7.26
C SER A 348 40.44 -25.79 7.48
N ASP A 349 40.25 -24.48 7.44
CA ASP A 349 41.26 -23.51 7.85
C ASP A 349 40.58 -22.20 8.28
N GLU A 350 41.21 -21.55 9.26
CA GLU A 350 40.96 -20.22 9.82
C GLU A 350 40.22 -20.18 11.17
N GLN A 351 40.97 -19.58 12.09
CA GLN A 351 40.83 -19.53 13.53
C GLN A 351 39.75 -18.55 13.95
N GLU A 352 39.35 -18.68 15.21
CA GLU A 352 38.58 -17.69 15.94
C GLU A 352 39.31 -16.33 15.92
N ASP A 353 38.77 -15.35 15.21
CA ASP A 353 39.04 -13.95 15.47
C ASP A 353 37.73 -13.30 15.94
N ASP A 354 37.65 -13.07 17.26
CA ASP A 354 36.80 -12.06 17.88
C ASP A 354 37.30 -10.70 17.37
N ASP A 355 36.62 -10.12 16.38
CA ASP A 355 36.73 -8.70 16.08
C ASP A 355 35.37 -8.03 16.08
N ASP A 356 35.19 -7.23 17.13
CA ASP A 356 34.09 -6.34 17.42
C ASP A 356 34.24 -5.10 16.51
N GLU A 357 33.80 -5.18 15.25
CA GLU A 357 33.58 -4.00 14.41
C GLU A 357 32.15 -3.97 13.88
N SER A 358 31.30 -3.23 14.60
CA SER A 358 30.01 -2.78 14.08
C SER A 358 30.24 -1.64 13.10
N GLU A 359 30.46 -1.98 11.82
CA GLU A 359 30.32 -1.03 10.72
C GLU A 359 28.88 -0.50 10.69
N VAL A 360 28.74 0.77 11.07
CA VAL A 360 27.53 1.56 10.89
C VAL A 360 27.27 1.71 9.40
N ASN A 361 26.41 0.86 8.84
CA ASN A 361 25.98 1.02 7.46
C ASN A 361 24.95 2.14 7.36
N GLN A 362 25.47 3.36 7.25
CA GLN A 362 24.77 4.58 6.94
C GLN A 362 24.19 4.48 5.53
N TYR A 363 22.95 4.01 5.40
CA TYR A 363 22.20 4.21 4.17
C TYR A 363 21.78 5.68 4.09
N SER A 364 22.54 6.38 3.25
CA SER A 364 22.26 7.69 2.66
C SER A 364 20.78 7.84 2.31
N ASP A 365 20.18 8.77 3.03
CA ASP A 365 19.14 9.71 2.64
C ASP A 365 18.78 9.71 1.15
N GLY A 366 17.58 9.24 0.86
CA GLY A 366 16.85 9.41 -0.39
C GLY A 366 15.57 10.15 -0.06
N ASP A 367 15.76 11.41 0.30
CA ASP A 367 14.78 12.43 0.69
C ASP A 367 13.48 12.36 -0.16
N VAL A 368 12.47 11.67 0.37
CA VAL A 368 11.08 11.84 -0.03
C VAL A 368 10.39 12.44 1.18
N ILE A 369 10.29 13.76 1.16
CA ILE A 369 9.60 14.60 2.13
C ILE A 369 8.17 14.08 2.32
N ASP A 370 7.94 13.33 3.39
CA ASP A 370 6.63 12.91 3.88
C ASP A 370 6.11 13.98 4.83
N LEU A 371 5.29 14.89 4.29
CA LEU A 371 4.63 15.94 5.04
C LEU A 371 3.24 15.44 5.47
N GLY A 372 3.10 15.20 6.77
CA GLY A 372 1.81 15.15 7.45
C GLY A 372 1.48 13.81 8.12
N GLU A 373 2.13 13.52 9.24
CA GLU A 373 1.46 12.78 10.33
C GLU A 373 0.41 13.72 10.95
N SER A 374 -0.82 13.63 10.46
CA SER A 374 -1.98 13.93 11.30
C SER A 374 -2.55 12.60 11.79
N GLU A 375 -2.41 12.34 13.08
CA GLU A 375 -3.24 11.38 13.79
C GLU A 375 -4.71 11.82 13.65
N SER A 376 -5.37 11.31 12.62
CA SER A 376 -6.82 11.35 12.50
C SER A 376 -7.32 9.93 12.54
N GLU A 377 -8.14 9.62 13.54
CA GLU A 377 -8.98 8.44 13.58
C GLU A 377 -9.91 8.47 12.36
N GLU A 378 -9.47 7.92 11.22
CA GLU A 378 -10.29 7.80 10.01
C GLU A 378 -11.15 6.55 10.11
N SER A 379 -12.47 6.76 10.01
CA SER A 379 -13.50 5.75 9.88
C SER A 379 -13.35 4.96 8.58
N ASP A 380 -13.43 3.64 8.68
CA ASP A 380 -13.45 2.71 7.55
C ASP A 380 -14.71 2.94 6.67
N GLU A 381 -14.57 3.68 5.58
CA GLU A 381 -15.50 3.60 4.45
C GLU A 381 -14.83 2.77 3.32
N GLU A 382 -15.37 1.57 3.11
CA GLU A 382 -14.82 0.57 2.20
C GLU A 382 -15.26 0.80 0.75
N ASN A 383 -14.29 0.71 -0.16
CA ASN A 383 -14.49 0.74 -1.61
C ASN A 383 -14.63 -0.72 -2.12
N VAL A 384 -15.78 -1.06 -2.70
CA VAL A 384 -16.09 -2.39 -3.22
C VAL A 384 -15.72 -2.45 -4.71
N GLU A 385 -14.63 -3.13 -5.04
CA GLU A 385 -14.39 -3.65 -6.39
C GLU A 385 -14.32 -5.18 -6.31
N ASN A 386 -15.15 -5.82 -7.13
CA ASN A 386 -15.32 -7.27 -7.17
C ASN A 386 -14.07 -7.91 -7.77
N SER A 387 -13.27 -8.59 -6.96
CA SER A 387 -12.19 -9.44 -7.45
C SER A 387 -12.78 -10.77 -7.90
N GLU A 388 -12.68 -11.08 -9.20
CA GLU A 388 -12.89 -12.42 -9.74
C GLU A 388 -11.79 -13.36 -9.23
N GLU A 389 -11.90 -13.76 -7.97
CA GLU A 389 -11.27 -14.98 -7.50
C GLU A 389 -12.31 -16.09 -7.69
N GLY A 390 -12.06 -16.95 -8.68
CA GLY A 390 -12.78 -18.21 -8.87
C GLY A 390 -12.85 -18.99 -7.55
N HIS A 391 -13.78 -19.95 -7.46
CA HIS A 391 -14.22 -20.65 -6.25
C HIS A 391 -13.09 -21.14 -5.31
N VAL A 392 -12.44 -20.23 -4.58
CA VAL A 392 -11.42 -20.52 -3.57
C VAL A 392 -12.13 -20.61 -2.25
N GLN A 393 -11.99 -21.77 -1.60
CA GLN A 393 -12.53 -22.00 -0.28
C GLN A 393 -11.54 -21.45 0.75
N TRP A 394 -12.05 -20.70 1.73
CA TRP A 394 -11.26 -20.05 2.77
C TRP A 394 -11.61 -20.64 4.13
N THR A 395 -10.61 -20.85 4.97
CA THR A 395 -10.81 -21.21 6.36
C THR A 395 -10.52 -20.00 7.25
N PRO A 396 -11.39 -19.72 8.23
CA PRO A 396 -11.02 -18.86 9.34
C PRO A 396 -9.75 -19.40 9.97
N ASP A 397 -8.85 -18.52 10.37
CA ASP A 397 -7.57 -18.92 10.98
C ASP A 397 -7.73 -19.30 12.48
N VAL A 398 -8.92 -19.81 12.84
CA VAL A 398 -9.37 -20.17 14.18
C VAL A 398 -10.06 -21.52 14.09
N ASP A 399 -9.47 -22.54 14.72
CA ASP A 399 -10.09 -23.84 14.88
C ASP A 399 -11.10 -23.79 16.05
N ASP A 400 -12.32 -24.21 15.70
CA ASP A 400 -13.42 -24.80 16.47
C ASP A 400 -14.40 -23.99 17.36
N GLU A 401 -15.66 -24.43 17.21
CA GLU A 401 -16.87 -24.20 18.02
C GLU A 401 -17.63 -22.87 17.84
N MET A 402 -18.31 -22.70 16.69
CA MET A 402 -19.73 -22.31 16.63
C MET A 402 -20.20 -22.37 15.17
N ALA A 403 -20.35 -23.59 14.67
CA ALA A 403 -21.21 -23.85 13.53
C ALA A 403 -22.64 -23.96 14.07
N ASP A 404 -23.33 -22.84 14.21
CA ASP A 404 -24.79 -22.82 14.22
C ASP A 404 -25.34 -21.44 13.86
N ALA A 405 -26.37 -21.47 13.02
CA ALA A 405 -27.23 -20.37 12.57
C ALA A 405 -26.67 -19.45 11.47
N PHE A 406 -26.69 -19.93 10.22
CA PHE A 406 -27.20 -19.11 9.11
C PHE A 406 -28.04 -19.99 8.18
N ASP A 407 -29.32 -20.13 8.54
CA ASP A 407 -30.36 -20.54 7.60
C ASP A 407 -30.39 -19.55 6.43
N ASN A 408 -30.11 -20.04 5.23
CA ASN A 408 -30.34 -19.33 3.98
C ASN A 408 -31.84 -19.35 3.67
N PRO A 409 -32.52 -18.20 3.49
CA PRO A 409 -33.74 -18.19 2.70
C PRO A 409 -33.41 -18.15 1.20
N PRO A 410 -34.23 -18.78 0.34
CA PRO A 410 -33.91 -18.99 -1.06
C PRO A 410 -34.40 -17.83 -1.95
N GLY A 411 -33.58 -17.51 -2.94
CA GLY A 411 -34.03 -17.06 -4.26
C GLY A 411 -34.29 -15.57 -4.45
N GLU A 412 -33.47 -14.94 -5.28
CA GLU A 412 -33.97 -14.26 -6.49
C GLU A 412 -32.82 -14.11 -7.50
N ASN A 413 -33.01 -14.74 -8.67
CA ASN A 413 -32.19 -14.53 -9.85
C ASN A 413 -32.38 -13.09 -10.34
N ILE A 414 -31.30 -12.32 -10.43
CA ILE A 414 -31.25 -11.16 -11.32
C ILE A 414 -30.00 -11.30 -12.21
N ASN A 415 -30.26 -11.72 -13.45
CA ASN A 415 -29.36 -11.53 -14.58
C ASN A 415 -29.20 -10.03 -14.83
N ILE A 416 -27.97 -9.50 -14.83
CA ILE A 416 -27.65 -8.29 -15.60
C ILE A 416 -26.25 -8.42 -16.21
N PHE A 417 -26.23 -8.59 -17.52
CA PHE A 417 -25.12 -8.31 -18.43
C PHE A 417 -24.77 -6.81 -18.37
N PHE A 418 -23.49 -6.46 -18.26
CA PHE A 418 -22.68 -5.83 -19.32
C PHE A 418 -21.30 -5.42 -18.77
N GLU A 419 -20.27 -5.96 -19.42
CA GLU A 419 -18.92 -5.41 -19.50
C GLU A 419 -18.97 -4.09 -20.28
N GLU A 420 -18.18 -3.09 -19.87
CA GLU A 420 -17.49 -2.28 -20.86
C GLU A 420 -16.16 -1.73 -20.33
N GLN A 421 -15.15 -1.95 -21.15
CA GLN A 421 -13.74 -1.72 -20.93
C GLN A 421 -13.43 -0.23 -21.05
N LEU A 422 -12.72 0.34 -20.07
CA LEU A 422 -12.00 1.61 -20.29
C LEU A 422 -10.67 1.28 -20.97
N GLY A 423 -10.68 1.38 -22.30
CA GLY A 423 -9.52 1.18 -23.18
C GLY A 423 -8.60 2.40 -23.29
N PRO A 424 -7.51 2.28 -24.07
CA PRO A 424 -6.39 3.21 -24.14
C PRO A 424 -6.69 4.53 -24.90
N GLU A 425 -7.95 4.84 -25.19
CA GLU A 425 -8.32 6.03 -25.98
C GLU A 425 -8.28 7.33 -25.17
N LEU A 426 -8.11 7.24 -23.84
CA LEU A 426 -7.96 8.40 -22.93
C LEU A 426 -6.57 9.06 -22.97
N TRP A 427 -5.66 8.57 -23.83
CA TRP A 427 -4.26 9.00 -23.86
C TRP A 427 -3.81 9.58 -25.21
N LYS A 428 -4.75 9.93 -26.10
CA LYS A 428 -4.45 10.54 -27.41
C LYS A 428 -4.85 12.00 -27.50
#